data_AF-A0A9Q8Q376-F1
#
_entry.id   AF-A0A9Q8Q376-F1
#
_cell.length_a   1.000
_cell.length_b   1.000
_cell.length_c   1.000
_cell.angle_alpha   90.00
_cell.angle_beta   90.00
_cell.angle_gamma   90.00
#
_symmetry.space_group_name_H-M   'P 1'
#
loop_
_entity.id
_entity.type
_entity.pdbx_description
1 polymer ?
#
loop_
_entity_poly.entity_id
_entity_poly.type
_entity_poly.pdbx_seq_one_letter_code
_entity_poly.pdbx_strand_id
1 'polypeptide(L)'
;MNEFMESLRMSFDDSINYLTWAFFSLVAAFAFDRLLDIKKIKNKLGNCIFTLVCRAYFIAFMLIGVANIQYMREVFSHHLGGSIFSNIFWILIMVIIVVNAGLVTIGIDGKKSKES
;
A
#
# COMPACT_ATOMS: atom_id res chain seq x y z
N MET A 1 -0.58 23.93 -21.78
CA MET A 1 -0.47 23.26 -20.46
C MET A 1 0.86 23.70 -19.89
N ASN A 2 0.94 24.15 -18.64
CA ASN A 2 2.24 24.57 -18.07
C ASN A 2 3.21 23.38 -18.07
N GLU A 3 4.50 23.60 -18.35
CA GLU A 3 5.54 22.56 -18.36
C GLU A 3 5.50 21.69 -17.09
N PHE A 4 5.25 22.32 -15.94
CA PHE A 4 5.03 21.64 -14.67
C PHE A 4 3.86 20.64 -14.67
N MET A 5 2.72 20.99 -15.26
CA MET A 5 1.55 20.10 -15.36
C MET A 5 1.80 18.94 -16.31
N GLU A 6 2.62 19.15 -17.33
CA GLU A 6 3.02 18.11 -18.27
C GLU A 6 3.99 17.12 -17.64
N SER A 7 5.00 17.60 -16.90
CA SER A 7 5.89 16.77 -16.08
C SER A 7 5.14 15.95 -15.03
N LEU A 8 4.15 16.55 -14.35
CA LEU A 8 3.30 15.82 -13.41
C LEU A 8 2.52 14.71 -14.10
N ARG A 9 1.90 14.99 -15.25
CA ARG A 9 1.15 13.99 -16.01
C ARG A 9 2.04 12.82 -16.42
N MET A 10 3.21 13.09 -16.99
CA MET A 10 4.17 12.04 -17.38
C MET A 10 4.62 11.22 -16.16
N SER A 11 4.85 11.88 -15.02
CA SER A 11 5.18 11.19 -13.76
C SER A 11 4.08 10.22 -13.32
N PHE A 12 2.81 10.62 -13.42
CA PHE A 12 1.68 9.76 -13.07
C PHE A 12 1.48 8.61 -14.07
N ASP A 13 1.57 8.89 -15.36
CA ASP A 13 1.40 7.88 -16.41
C ASP A 13 2.47 6.78 -16.27
N ASP A 14 3.73 7.15 -16.07
CA ASP A 14 4.83 6.19 -15.89
C ASP A 14 4.79 5.45 -14.54
N SER A 15 4.17 6.06 -13.52
CA SER A 15 4.10 5.49 -12.18
C SER A 15 2.82 4.72 -11.89
N ILE A 16 1.85 4.69 -12.81
CA ILE A 16 0.51 4.15 -12.56
C ILE A 16 0.53 2.66 -12.18
N ASN A 17 1.43 1.89 -12.79
CA ASN A 17 1.60 0.48 -12.49
C ASN A 17 2.18 0.31 -11.07
N TYR A 18 3.23 1.05 -10.73
CA TYR A 18 3.84 1.02 -9.40
C TYR A 18 2.85 1.48 -8.32
N LEU A 19 2.04 2.52 -8.61
CA LEU A 19 0.97 2.99 -7.73
C LEU A 19 -0.05 1.89 -7.45
N THR A 20 -0.46 1.19 -8.50
CA THR A 20 -1.45 0.10 -8.40
C THR A 20 -0.91 -1.06 -7.58
N TRP A 21 0.31 -1.52 -7.87
CA TRP A 21 0.97 -2.59 -7.11
C TRP A 21 1.25 -2.19 -5.67
N ALA A 22 1.67 -0.95 -5.42
CA ALA A 22 1.85 -0.43 -4.06
C ALA A 22 0.55 -0.47 -3.27
N PHE A 23 -0.53 0.04 -3.86
CA PHE A 23 -1.84 0.09 -3.23
C PHE A 23 -2.38 -1.30 -2.89
N PHE A 24 -2.45 -2.21 -3.86
CA PHE A 24 -2.98 -3.55 -3.62
C PHE A 24 -2.12 -4.38 -2.68
N SER A 25 -0.79 -4.19 -2.71
CA SER A 25 0.10 -4.87 -1.78
C SER A 25 -0.10 -4.37 -0.35
N LEU A 26 -0.28 -3.06 -0.14
CA LEU A 26 -0.58 -2.51 1.18
C LEU A 26 -1.97 -2.95 1.68
N VAL A 27 -2.98 -3.00 0.82
CA VAL A 27 -4.30 -3.56 1.16
C VAL A 27 -4.17 -5.02 1.60
N ALA A 28 -3.42 -5.84 0.85
CA ALA A 28 -3.18 -7.23 1.20
C ALA A 28 -2.44 -7.36 2.53
N ALA A 29 -1.39 -6.56 2.76
CA ALA A 29 -0.65 -6.54 4.02
C ALA A 29 -1.60 -6.23 5.19
N PHE A 30 -2.35 -5.13 5.13
CA PHE A 30 -3.31 -4.77 6.18
C PHE A 30 -4.41 -5.82 6.37
N ALA A 31 -4.85 -6.50 5.30
CA ALA A 31 -5.81 -7.59 5.41
C ALA A 31 -5.23 -8.80 6.18
N PHE A 32 -3.96 -9.16 5.95
CA PHE A 32 -3.30 -10.23 6.71
C PHE A 32 -3.04 -9.85 8.17
N ASP A 33 -2.70 -8.59 8.44
CA ASP A 33 -2.58 -8.06 9.80
C ASP A 33 -3.91 -8.16 10.56
N ARG A 34 -5.01 -7.72 9.92
CA ARG A 34 -6.36 -7.84 10.49
C ARG A 34 -6.83 -9.29 10.65
N LEU A 35 -6.45 -10.17 9.73
CA LEU A 35 -6.78 -11.58 9.80
C LEU A 35 -6.14 -12.25 11.04
N LEU A 36 -4.96 -11.80 11.48
CA LEU A 36 -4.34 -12.23 12.73
C LEU A 36 -5.15 -11.84 13.97
N ASP A 37 -5.75 -10.66 13.97
CA ASP A 37 -6.55 -10.15 15.09
C ASP A 37 -7.89 -10.87 15.21
N ILE A 38 -8.55 -11.13 14.07
CA ILE A 38 -9.91 -11.69 14.04
C ILE A 38 -9.91 -13.21 14.28
N LYS A 39 -8.93 -13.94 13.74
CA LYS A 39 -8.99 -15.41 13.70
C LYS A 39 -8.06 -16.05 14.72
N LYS A 40 -8.61 -16.44 15.87
CA LYS A 40 -7.90 -17.27 16.87
C LYS A 40 -8.26 -18.74 16.68
N ILE A 41 -7.27 -19.56 16.33
CA ILE A 41 -7.46 -21.02 16.17
C ILE A 41 -7.36 -21.68 17.55
N LYS A 42 -8.32 -22.56 17.90
CA LYS A 42 -8.34 -23.26 19.20
C LYS A 42 -7.12 -24.16 19.45
N ASN A 43 -6.52 -24.70 18.39
CA ASN A 43 -5.33 -25.55 18.48
C ASN A 43 -4.05 -24.70 18.58
N LYS A 44 -3.22 -24.92 19.62
CA LYS A 44 -1.99 -24.16 19.89
C LYS A 44 -0.97 -24.23 18.75
N LEU A 45 -0.79 -25.40 18.14
CA LEU A 45 0.16 -25.59 17.03
C LEU A 45 -0.38 -24.97 15.73
N GLY A 46 -1.67 -25.19 15.45
CA GLY A 46 -2.36 -24.59 14.31
C GLY A 46 -2.40 -23.07 14.37
N ASN A 47 -2.59 -22.50 15.56
CA ASN A 47 -2.54 -21.06 15.78
C ASN A 47 -1.13 -20.50 15.54
N CYS A 48 -0.08 -21.20 16.01
CA CYS A 48 1.30 -20.79 15.77
C CYS A 48 1.65 -20.76 14.27
N ILE A 49 1.32 -21.82 13.54
CA ILE A 49 1.55 -21.91 12.08
C ILE A 49 0.76 -20.83 11.36
N PHE A 50 -0.52 -20.66 11.69
CA PHE A 50 -1.37 -19.63 11.10
C PHE A 50 -0.82 -18.22 11.34
N THR A 51 -0.36 -17.93 12.55
CA THR A 51 0.25 -16.65 12.88
C THR A 51 1.54 -16.42 12.09
N LEU A 52 2.40 -17.43 11.98
CA LEU A 52 3.64 -17.34 11.21
C LEU A 52 3.37 -17.09 9.72
N VAL A 53 2.43 -17.83 9.13
CA VAL A 53 2.06 -17.69 7.72
C VAL A 53 1.48 -16.30 7.44
N CYS A 54 0.54 -15.82 8.25
CA CYS A 54 -0.02 -14.48 8.06
C CYS A 54 1.03 -13.38 8.25
N ARG A 55 1.95 -13.52 9.22
CA ARG A 55 3.08 -12.59 9.37
C ARG A 55 4.03 -12.61 8.18
N ALA A 56 4.33 -13.80 7.64
CA ALA A 56 5.18 -13.92 6.46
C ALA A 56 4.54 -13.23 5.24
N TYR A 57 3.23 -13.45 5.02
CA TYR A 57 2.50 -12.74 3.96
C TYR A 57 2.42 -11.24 4.20
N PHE A 58 2.17 -10.80 5.43
CA PHE A 58 2.20 -9.39 5.80
C PHE A 58 3.53 -8.76 5.38
N ILE A 59 4.66 -9.34 5.81
CA ILE A 59 6.00 -8.82 5.49
C ILE A 59 6.24 -8.81 3.98
N ALA A 60 5.91 -9.90 3.28
CA ALA A 60 6.10 -10.00 1.83
C ALA A 60 5.34 -8.90 1.08
N PHE A 61 4.06 -8.71 1.38
CA PHE A 61 3.24 -7.67 0.75
C PHE A 61 3.68 -6.26 1.16
N MET A 62 4.14 -6.06 2.39
CA MET A 62 4.69 -4.78 2.83
C MET A 62 5.96 -4.43 2.05
N LEU A 63 6.87 -5.39 1.87
CA LEU A 63 8.08 -5.21 1.07
C LEU A 63 7.78 -4.90 -0.41
N ILE A 64 6.82 -5.60 -1.02
CA ILE A 64 6.37 -5.30 -2.39
C ILE A 64 5.80 -3.88 -2.45
N GLY A 65 4.98 -3.49 -1.46
CA GLY A 65 4.42 -2.14 -1.37
C GLY A 65 5.50 -1.05 -1.31
N VAL A 66 6.47 -1.22 -0.39
CA VAL A 66 7.58 -0.28 -0.20
C VAL A 66 8.45 -0.20 -1.44
N ALA A 67 8.78 -1.33 -2.08
CA ALA A 67 9.57 -1.34 -3.31
C ALA A 67 8.89 -0.55 -4.43
N ASN A 68 7.59 -0.74 -4.63
CA ASN A 68 6.83 0.01 -5.64
C ASN A 68 6.76 1.51 -5.32
N ILE A 69 6.58 1.89 -4.05
CA ILE A 69 6.62 3.31 -3.62
C ILE A 69 7.99 3.93 -3.91
N GLN A 70 9.07 3.18 -3.74
CA GLN A 70 10.41 3.64 -4.06
C GLN A 70 10.60 3.85 -5.57
N TYR A 71 10.10 2.94 -6.41
CA TYR A 71 10.12 3.14 -7.87
C TYR A 71 9.29 4.36 -8.31
N MET A 72 8.12 4.58 -7.68
CA MET A 72 7.36 5.80 -7.92
C MET A 72 8.18 7.06 -7.60
N ARG A 73 8.91 7.05 -6.47
CA ARG A 73 9.76 8.17 -6.08
C ARG A 73 10.81 8.49 -7.14
N GLU A 74 11.44 7.46 -7.70
CA GLU A 74 12.45 7.61 -8.76
C GLU A 74 11.83 8.22 -10.02
N VAL A 75 10.64 7.76 -10.44
CA VAL A 75 9.91 8.33 -11.58
C VAL A 75 9.58 9.81 -11.36
N PHE A 76 9.04 10.17 -10.19
CA PHE A 76 8.71 11.56 -9.86
C PHE A 76 9.97 12.45 -9.80
N SER A 77 11.06 11.94 -9.23
CA SER A 77 12.33 12.68 -9.16
C SER A 77 12.97 12.87 -10.54
N HIS A 78 12.73 11.96 -11.48
CA HIS A 78 13.23 12.05 -12.84
C HIS A 78 12.51 13.15 -13.62
N HIS A 79 11.18 13.20 -13.52
CA HIS A 79 10.33 14.09 -14.32
C HIS A 79 10.12 15.49 -13.73
N LEU A 80 10.12 15.64 -12.39
CA LEU A 80 9.93 16.95 -11.72
C LEU A 80 11.26 17.68 -11.40
N GLY A 81 12.38 17.06 -11.76
CA GLY A 81 13.70 17.41 -11.25
C GLY A 81 13.80 17.17 -9.74
N GLY A 82 15.02 17.02 -9.20
CA GLY A 82 15.29 16.79 -7.78
C GLY A 82 14.92 17.95 -6.83
N SER A 83 13.83 18.67 -7.10
CA SER A 83 13.33 19.82 -6.36
C SER A 83 12.52 19.41 -5.12
N ILE A 84 12.36 20.36 -4.20
CA ILE A 84 11.53 20.24 -2.99
C ILE A 84 10.09 19.80 -3.33
N PHE A 85 9.57 20.20 -4.49
CA PHE A 85 8.23 19.82 -4.94
C PHE A 85 8.09 18.31 -5.20
N SER A 86 9.12 17.66 -5.75
CA SER A 86 9.11 16.20 -5.95
C SER A 86 8.96 15.44 -4.63
N ASN A 87 9.68 15.88 -3.59
CA ASN A 87 9.59 15.25 -2.27
C ASN A 87 8.21 15.47 -1.62
N ILE A 88 7.61 16.66 -1.77
CA ILE A 88 6.26 16.95 -1.25
C ILE A 88 5.21 16.08 -1.96
N PHE A 89 5.25 16.00 -3.29
CA PHE A 89 4.32 15.18 -4.06
C PHE A 89 4.46 13.69 -3.73
N TRP A 90 5.69 13.20 -3.58
CA TRP A 90 5.94 11.83 -3.16
C TRP A 90 5.36 11.53 -1.77
N ILE A 91 5.60 12.38 -0.77
CA ILE A 91 5.02 12.20 0.59
C ILE A 91 3.50 12.18 0.51
N LEU A 92 2.91 13.12 -0.24
CA LEU A 92 1.47 13.22 -0.39
C LEU A 92 0.87 11.94 -0.99
N ILE A 93 1.47 11.44 -2.08
CA ILE A 93 1.05 10.20 -2.73
C ILE A 93 1.18 9.02 -1.77
N MET A 94 2.30 8.90 -1.05
CA MET A 94 2.51 7.84 -0.07
C MET A 94 1.42 7.86 1.00
N VAL A 95 1.13 9.02 1.58
CA VAL A 95 0.08 9.19 2.60
C VAL A 95 -1.27 8.79 2.03
N ILE A 96 -1.62 9.25 0.83
CA ILE A 96 -2.89 8.90 0.17
C ILE A 96 -2.99 7.38 -0.03
N ILE A 97 -1.94 6.71 -0.50
CA ILE A 97 -1.97 5.26 -0.72
C ILE A 97 -2.17 4.52 0.61
N VAL A 98 -1.37 4.85 1.63
CA VAL A 98 -1.40 4.16 2.94
C VAL A 98 -2.74 4.38 3.64
N VAL A 99 -3.24 5.62 3.67
CA VAL A 99 -4.53 5.95 4.29
C VAL A 99 -5.68 5.25 3.58
N ASN A 100 -5.72 5.29 2.24
CA ASN A 100 -6.78 4.63 1.49
C ASN A 100 -6.73 3.11 1.63
N ALA A 101 -5.54 2.50 1.61
CA ALA A 101 -5.38 1.08 1.84
C ALA A 101 -5.91 0.67 3.23
N GLY A 102 -5.58 1.47 4.27
CA GLY A 102 -6.11 1.29 5.61
C GLY A 102 -7.64 1.39 5.66
N LEU A 103 -8.22 2.46 5.10
CA LEU A 103 -9.68 2.66 5.06
C LEU A 103 -10.41 1.52 4.33
N VAL A 104 -9.87 1.02 3.22
CA VAL A 104 -10.45 -0.12 2.50
C VAL A 104 -10.50 -1.35 3.40
N THR A 105 -9.41 -1.67 4.11
CA THR A 105 -9.40 -2.83 5.02
C THR A 105 -10.37 -2.69 6.20
N ILE A 106 -10.51 -1.49 6.77
CA ILE A 106 -11.51 -1.21 7.82
C ILE A 106 -12.94 -1.35 7.26
N GLY A 107 -13.19 -0.84 6.05
CA GLY A 107 -14.48 -0.91 5.38
C GLY A 107 -14.92 -2.34 5.06
N ILE A 108 -13.98 -3.23 4.73
CA ILE A 108 -14.25 -4.67 4.51
C ILE A 108 -14.77 -5.33 5.79
N ASP A 109 -14.20 -4.97 6.95
CA ASP A 109 -14.58 -5.54 8.25
C ASP A 109 -15.96 -5.04 8.71
N GLY A 110 -16.22 -3.74 8.55
CA GLY A 110 -17.52 -3.12 8.89
C GLY A 110 -18.70 -3.60 8.04
N LYS A 111 -18.46 -4.12 6.83
CA LYS A 111 -19.50 -4.79 6.03
C LYS A 111 -19.78 -6.20 6.55
N LYS A 112 -18.74 -6.97 6.91
CA LYS A 112 -18.90 -8.33 7.44
C LYS A 112 -19.67 -8.38 8.76
N SER A 113 -19.53 -7.38 9.63
CA SER A 113 -20.26 -7.35 10.91
C SER A 113 -21.74 -6.98 10.78
N LYS A 114 -22.16 -6.38 9.67
CA LYS A 114 -23.56 -6.01 9.41
C LYS A 114 -24.37 -7.08 8.68
N GLU A 115 -23.70 -8.09 8.12
CA GLU A 115 -24.33 -9.22 7.42
C GLU A 115 -24.42 -10.49 8.30
N SER A 116 -23.97 -10.43 9.56
CA SER A 116 -24.13 -11.47 10.59
C SER A 116 -25.19 -11.09 11.61
#